data_AF-A0A3N5QID1-F1
#
_entry.id   AF-A0A3N5QID1-F1
#
_cell.length_a   1.000
_cell.length_b   1.000
_cell.length_c   1.000
_cell.angle_alpha   90.00
_cell.angle_beta   90.00
_cell.angle_gamma   90.00
#
_symmetry.space_group_name_H-M   'P 1'
#
loop_
_entity.id
_entity.type
_entity.pdbx_description
1 polymer ?
#
loop_
_entity_poly.entity_id
_entity_poly.type
_entity_poly.pdbx_seq_one_letter_code
_entity_poly.pdbx_strand_id
1 'polypeptide(L)'
;MKKKFFIFAVMVGVVTLFCVTAVYAENKLAGDVDAKIQVFSDSFLTGNPPPQEECKKAFNALIEAMVLTLPQAGCPAEFNDNIAKANDLFKKNGIFDHQGAQSLHEAYRIINDGNYFQIPGDLKEMNDVMGYLKKWVSMSRENLKQGKMRDAVKDMLKVAIMVVTPMERKL
;
A
#
# COMPACT_ATOMS: atom_id res chain seq x y z
N MET A 1 42.16 29.75 20.15
CA MET A 1 41.11 28.75 20.50
C MET A 1 39.70 29.06 19.97
N LYS A 2 39.31 30.32 19.69
CA LYS A 2 37.93 30.67 19.27
C LYS A 2 37.44 30.11 17.92
N LYS A 3 38.32 29.87 16.92
CA LYS A 3 37.93 29.34 15.60
C LYS A 3 37.41 27.89 15.61
N LYS A 4 37.88 27.04 16.53
CA LYS A 4 37.46 25.62 16.59
C LYS A 4 36.04 25.45 17.13
N PHE A 5 35.61 26.33 18.05
CA PHE A 5 34.24 26.32 18.60
C PHE A 5 33.18 26.74 17.58
N PHE A 6 33.50 27.69 16.69
CA PHE A 6 32.56 28.18 15.69
C PHE A 6 32.24 27.13 14.61
N ILE A 7 33.24 26.37 14.17
CA ILE A 7 33.05 25.28 13.20
C ILE A 7 32.18 24.15 13.80
N PHE A 8 32.39 23.83 15.07
CA PHE A 8 31.62 22.79 15.76
C PHE A 8 30.13 23.18 15.92
N ALA A 9 29.84 24.43 16.29
CA ALA A 9 28.47 24.91 16.44
C ALA A 9 27.70 24.95 15.11
N VAL A 10 28.36 25.37 14.01
CA VAL A 10 27.75 25.37 12.67
C VAL A 10 27.46 23.94 12.19
N MET A 11 28.38 23.01 12.43
CA MET A 11 28.21 21.61 12.03
C MET A 11 27.05 20.94 12.79
N VAL A 12 26.93 21.18 14.10
CA VAL A 12 25.80 20.68 14.91
C VAL A 12 24.47 21.27 14.44
N GLY A 13 24.41 22.57 14.14
CA GLY A 13 23.20 23.24 13.64
C GLY A 13 22.73 22.76 12.27
N VAL A 14 23.67 22.43 11.37
CA VAL A 14 23.34 21.86 10.04
C VAL A 14 22.82 20.43 10.18
N VAL A 15 23.43 19.60 11.03
CA VAL A 15 23.00 18.20 11.24
C VAL A 15 21.59 18.14 11.84
N THR A 16 21.27 18.97 12.84
CA THR A 16 19.89 19.01 13.39
C THR A 16 18.87 19.50 12.37
N LEU A 17 19.20 20.48 11.52
CA LEU A 17 18.30 20.94 10.47
C LEU A 17 17.99 19.82 9.45
N PHE A 18 18.99 19.02 9.06
CA PHE A 18 18.79 17.87 8.17
C PHE A 18 17.93 16.77 8.80
N CYS A 19 18.09 16.50 10.10
CA CYS A 19 17.27 15.51 10.80
C CYS A 19 15.80 15.94 10.87
N VAL A 20 15.52 17.22 11.09
CA VAL A 20 14.13 17.73 11.18
C VAL A 20 13.41 17.66 9.84
N THR A 21 14.08 17.96 8.72
CA THR A 21 13.46 17.91 7.39
C THR A 21 13.16 16.48 6.94
N ALA A 22 14.04 15.52 7.26
CA ALA A 22 13.82 14.11 6.96
C ALA A 22 12.57 13.56 7.69
N VAL A 23 12.47 13.82 9.00
CA VAL A 23 11.32 13.38 9.81
C VAL A 23 10.01 14.03 9.34
N TYR A 24 10.05 15.30 8.95
CA TYR A 24 8.87 15.98 8.41
C TYR A 24 8.41 15.37 7.08
N ALA A 25 9.35 15.08 6.17
CA ALA A 25 9.04 14.46 4.89
C ALA A 25 8.45 13.05 5.06
N GLU A 26 8.99 12.26 5.99
CA GLU A 26 8.50 10.92 6.32
C GLU A 26 7.08 10.96 6.91
N ASN A 27 6.83 11.86 7.87
CA ASN A 27 5.49 12.06 8.44
C ASN A 27 4.46 12.52 7.41
N LYS A 28 4.85 13.40 6.49
CA LYS A 28 3.97 13.84 5.39
C LYS A 28 3.62 12.68 4.48
N LEU A 29 4.60 11.88 4.06
CA LEU A 29 4.35 10.71 3.21
C LEU A 29 3.40 9.73 3.90
N ALA A 30 3.67 9.39 5.17
CA ALA A 30 2.83 8.48 5.94
C ALA A 30 1.38 9.00 6.03
N GLY A 31 1.19 10.31 6.21
CA GLY A 31 -0.13 10.95 6.18
C GLY A 31 -0.82 10.86 4.81
N ASP A 32 -0.09 11.10 3.72
CA ASP A 32 -0.63 11.02 2.35
C ASP A 32 -1.02 9.57 1.98
N VAL A 33 -0.23 8.58 2.41
CA VAL A 33 -0.52 7.15 2.22
C VAL A 33 -1.71 6.72 3.07
N ASP A 34 -1.78 7.13 4.35
CA ASP A 34 -2.91 6.82 5.25
C ASP A 34 -4.22 7.39 4.71
N ALA A 35 -4.21 8.62 4.19
CA ALA A 35 -5.38 9.25 3.59
C ALA A 35 -5.91 8.44 2.39
N LYS A 36 -5.03 7.89 1.55
CA LYS A 36 -5.44 7.05 0.42
C LYS A 36 -6.01 5.70 0.86
N ILE A 37 -5.43 5.08 1.89
CA ILE A 37 -5.99 3.86 2.49
C ILE A 37 -7.36 4.15 3.11
N GLN A 38 -7.54 5.32 3.73
CA GLN A 38 -8.81 5.75 4.29
C GLN A 38 -9.89 5.89 3.20
N VAL A 39 -9.56 6.48 2.05
CA VAL A 39 -10.48 6.53 0.89
C VAL A 39 -10.92 5.12 0.47
N PHE A 40 -10.01 4.15 0.42
CA PHE A 40 -10.38 2.76 0.15
C PHE A 40 -11.34 2.20 1.22
N SER A 41 -11.00 2.40 2.49
CA SER A 41 -11.81 1.93 3.62
C SER A 41 -13.24 2.48 3.59
N ASP A 42 -13.39 3.77 3.35
CA ASP A 42 -14.69 4.46 3.40
C ASP A 42 -15.60 4.06 2.22
N SER A 43 -15.02 3.76 1.06
CA SER A 43 -15.82 3.32 -0.09
C SER A 43 -16.11 1.82 -0.08
N PHE A 44 -15.12 0.96 0.22
CA PHE A 44 -15.32 -0.49 0.12
C PHE A 44 -15.90 -1.11 1.39
N LEU A 45 -15.59 -0.59 2.59
CA LEU A 45 -15.81 -1.32 3.85
C LEU A 45 -17.04 -0.88 4.65
N THR A 46 -17.86 0.01 4.09
CA THR A 46 -19.04 0.61 4.74
C THR A 46 -20.31 -0.24 4.66
N GLY A 47 -20.26 -1.40 3.98
CA GLY A 47 -21.36 -2.38 3.94
C GLY A 47 -22.46 -2.08 2.91
N ASN A 48 -22.42 -0.93 2.26
CA ASN A 48 -23.23 -0.61 1.09
C ASN A 48 -22.32 -0.55 -0.15
N PRO A 49 -22.61 -1.29 -1.23
CA PRO A 49 -21.78 -1.25 -2.43
C PRO A 49 -21.87 0.15 -3.04
N PRO A 50 -20.76 0.89 -3.17
CA PRO A 50 -20.80 2.20 -3.78
C PRO A 50 -20.97 2.06 -5.30
N PRO A 51 -21.30 3.15 -6.01
CA PRO A 51 -21.27 3.18 -7.47
C PRO A 51 -19.95 2.65 -8.05
N GLN A 52 -19.99 2.01 -9.22
CA GLN A 52 -18.81 1.41 -9.85
C GLN A 52 -17.63 2.38 -10.01
N GLU A 53 -17.91 3.65 -10.34
CA GLU A 53 -16.90 4.69 -10.45
C GLU A 53 -16.22 5.03 -9.10
N GLU A 54 -16.97 4.94 -8.00
CA GLU A 54 -16.42 5.13 -6.65
C GLU A 54 -15.57 3.92 -6.23
N CYS A 55 -16.01 2.69 -6.52
CA CYS A 55 -15.17 1.49 -6.38
C CYS A 55 -13.84 1.64 -7.14
N LYS A 56 -13.90 2.11 -8.39
CA LYS A 56 -12.69 2.31 -9.20
C LYS A 56 -11.76 3.36 -8.58
N LYS A 57 -12.29 4.50 -8.16
CA LYS A 57 -11.51 5.56 -7.50
C LYS A 57 -10.86 5.08 -6.20
N ALA A 58 -11.62 4.38 -5.37
CA ALA A 58 -11.16 3.88 -4.08
C ALA A 58 -10.10 2.80 -4.23
N PHE A 59 -10.27 1.87 -5.17
CA PHE A 59 -9.27 0.86 -5.47
C PHE A 59 -7.99 1.48 -6.02
N ASN A 60 -8.10 2.44 -6.96
CA ASN A 60 -6.94 3.16 -7.46
C ASN A 60 -6.21 3.93 -6.36
N ALA A 61 -6.94 4.49 -5.37
CA ALA A 61 -6.31 5.14 -4.22
C ALA A 61 -5.43 4.16 -3.43
N LEU A 62 -5.88 2.92 -3.23
CA LEU A 62 -5.09 1.86 -2.59
C LEU A 62 -3.83 1.50 -3.39
N ILE A 63 -3.94 1.37 -4.72
CA ILE A 63 -2.76 1.09 -5.56
C ILE A 63 -1.77 2.26 -5.52
N GLU A 64 -2.25 3.50 -5.59
CA GLU A 64 -1.42 4.70 -5.45
C GLU A 64 -0.74 4.79 -4.08
N ALA A 65 -1.43 4.38 -3.02
CA ALA A 65 -0.83 4.29 -1.68
C ALA A 65 0.37 3.32 -1.67
N MET A 66 0.26 2.16 -2.34
CA MET A 66 1.39 1.25 -2.51
C MET A 66 2.52 1.91 -3.29
N VAL A 67 2.24 2.51 -4.46
CA VAL A 67 3.24 3.18 -5.31
C VAL A 67 4.02 4.26 -4.53
N LEU A 68 3.33 5.08 -3.75
CA LEU A 68 3.95 6.11 -2.91
C LEU A 68 4.86 5.53 -1.82
N THR A 69 4.56 4.32 -1.33
CA THR A 69 5.32 3.67 -0.25
C THR A 69 6.56 2.93 -0.77
N LEU A 70 6.58 2.50 -2.05
CA LEU A 70 7.67 1.70 -2.63
C LEU A 70 9.08 2.25 -2.42
N PRO A 71 9.35 3.58 -2.59
CA PRO A 71 10.71 4.11 -2.44
C PRO A 71 11.32 3.90 -1.05
N GLN A 72 10.48 3.80 -0.02
CA GLN A 72 10.91 3.60 1.38
C GLN A 72 10.77 2.15 1.84
N ALA A 73 9.98 1.33 1.13
CA ALA A 73 9.76 -0.07 1.48
C ALA A 73 10.98 -0.98 1.25
N GLY A 74 11.96 -0.53 0.47
CA GLY A 74 13.14 -1.32 0.13
C GLY A 74 12.79 -2.65 -0.53
N CYS A 75 11.67 -2.74 -1.25
CA CYS A 75 11.24 -3.94 -1.97
C CYS A 75 12.14 -4.24 -3.18
N PRO A 76 12.17 -5.50 -3.67
CA PRO A 76 12.85 -5.83 -4.92
C PRO A 76 12.37 -4.96 -6.09
N ALA A 77 13.27 -4.64 -7.05
CA ALA A 77 12.91 -3.81 -8.20
C ALA A 77 11.75 -4.40 -9.02
N GLU A 78 11.79 -5.71 -9.27
CA GLU A 78 10.75 -6.42 -10.00
C GLU A 78 9.37 -6.34 -9.31
N PHE A 79 9.34 -6.30 -7.97
CA PHE A 79 8.12 -6.05 -7.22
C PHE A 79 7.56 -4.66 -7.53
N ASN A 80 8.42 -3.65 -7.47
CA ASN A 80 8.04 -2.25 -7.72
C ASN A 80 7.50 -2.07 -9.14
N ASP A 81 8.16 -2.67 -10.13
CA ASP A 81 7.77 -2.61 -11.54
C ASP A 81 6.38 -3.22 -11.76
N ASN A 82 6.08 -4.36 -11.11
CA ASN A 82 4.77 -4.99 -11.20
C ASN A 82 3.66 -4.16 -10.55
N ILE A 83 3.92 -3.52 -9.39
CA ILE A 83 2.95 -2.61 -8.76
C ILE A 83 2.70 -1.37 -9.64
N ALA A 84 3.75 -0.78 -10.21
CA ALA A 84 3.63 0.36 -11.11
C ALA A 84 2.85 -0.01 -12.38
N LYS A 85 3.16 -1.15 -12.99
CA LYS A 85 2.44 -1.68 -14.17
C LYS A 85 0.96 -1.93 -13.86
N ALA A 86 0.65 -2.52 -12.71
CA ALA A 86 -0.74 -2.73 -12.29
C ALA A 86 -1.49 -1.40 -12.17
N ASN A 87 -0.88 -0.39 -11.55
CA ASN A 87 -1.45 0.95 -11.42
C ASN A 87 -1.81 1.56 -12.79
N ASP A 88 -0.90 1.50 -13.76
CA ASP A 88 -1.11 2.05 -15.09
C ASP A 88 -2.24 1.33 -15.83
N LEU A 89 -2.27 0.00 -15.75
CA LEU A 89 -3.31 -0.83 -16.37
C LEU A 89 -4.69 -0.57 -15.76
N PHE A 90 -4.81 -0.50 -14.43
CA PHE A 90 -6.09 -0.23 -13.78
C PHE A 90 -6.61 1.19 -14.03
N LYS A 91 -5.71 2.18 -14.13
CA LYS A 91 -6.09 3.54 -14.52
C LYS A 91 -6.66 3.59 -15.94
N LYS A 92 -6.02 2.88 -16.88
CA LYS A 92 -6.40 2.87 -18.30
C LYS A 92 -7.63 2.03 -18.58
N ASN A 93 -7.67 0.81 -18.05
CA ASN A 93 -8.62 -0.23 -18.47
C ASN A 93 -9.66 -0.58 -17.39
N GLY A 94 -9.48 -0.11 -16.16
CA GLY A 94 -10.37 -0.41 -15.02
C GLY A 94 -9.88 -1.56 -14.14
N ILE A 95 -10.51 -1.72 -12.96
CA ILE A 95 -10.02 -2.59 -11.87
C ILE A 95 -10.02 -4.08 -12.19
N PHE A 96 -10.79 -4.50 -13.21
CA PHE A 96 -10.88 -5.90 -13.64
C PHE A 96 -10.00 -6.20 -14.87
N ASP A 97 -9.04 -5.32 -15.17
CA ASP A 97 -8.05 -5.61 -16.20
C ASP A 97 -7.23 -6.85 -15.83
N HIS A 98 -7.26 -7.85 -16.71
CA HIS A 98 -6.61 -9.14 -16.46
C HIS A 98 -5.09 -9.02 -16.30
N GLN A 99 -4.44 -8.18 -17.10
CA GLN A 99 -3.00 -7.98 -17.03
C GLN A 99 -2.60 -7.20 -15.76
N GLY A 100 -3.45 -6.28 -15.31
CA GLY A 100 -3.30 -5.57 -14.05
C GLY A 100 -3.38 -6.54 -12.87
N ALA A 101 -4.38 -7.43 -12.86
CA ALA A 101 -4.52 -8.47 -11.85
C ALA A 101 -3.32 -9.42 -11.84
N GLN A 102 -2.89 -9.92 -13.02
CA GLN A 102 -1.69 -10.75 -13.14
C GLN A 102 -0.44 -10.07 -12.57
N SER A 103 -0.27 -8.76 -12.83
CA SER A 103 0.87 -7.99 -12.30
C SER A 103 0.82 -7.91 -10.77
N LEU A 104 -0.36 -7.75 -10.16
CA LEU A 104 -0.49 -7.83 -8.69
C LEU A 104 -0.14 -9.22 -8.14
N HIS A 105 -0.63 -10.30 -8.78
CA HIS A 105 -0.29 -11.67 -8.37
C HIS A 105 1.21 -11.93 -8.45
N GLU A 106 1.88 -11.42 -9.48
CA GLU A 106 3.32 -11.55 -9.63
C GLU A 106 4.08 -10.76 -8.56
N ALA A 107 3.66 -9.52 -8.26
CA ALA A 107 4.19 -8.76 -7.12
C ALA A 107 4.06 -9.56 -5.81
N TYR A 108 2.92 -10.22 -5.59
CA TYR A 108 2.73 -11.03 -4.38
C TYR A 108 3.67 -12.21 -4.32
N ARG A 109 3.85 -12.91 -5.45
CA ARG A 109 4.78 -14.02 -5.58
C ARG A 109 6.20 -13.60 -5.20
N ILE A 110 6.65 -12.45 -5.71
CA ILE A 110 7.99 -11.92 -5.46
C ILE A 110 8.22 -11.60 -3.97
N ILE A 111 7.26 -10.96 -3.30
CA ILE A 111 7.42 -10.52 -1.91
C ILE A 111 7.09 -11.60 -0.86
N ASN A 112 6.60 -12.76 -1.32
CA ASN A 112 6.30 -13.93 -0.48
C ASN A 112 7.05 -15.17 -0.96
N ASP A 113 8.32 -15.00 -1.36
CA ASP A 113 9.27 -16.10 -1.60
C ASP A 113 8.79 -17.13 -2.64
N GLY A 114 8.13 -16.67 -3.70
CA GLY A 114 7.65 -17.54 -4.77
C GLY A 114 6.25 -18.11 -4.57
N ASN A 115 5.62 -17.87 -3.41
CA ASN A 115 4.31 -18.45 -3.09
C ASN A 115 3.17 -17.70 -3.81
N TYR A 116 2.26 -18.46 -4.40
CA TYR A 116 1.04 -17.90 -4.99
C TYR A 116 0.04 -17.49 -3.91
N PHE A 117 -0.73 -16.43 -4.18
CA PHE A 117 -1.84 -16.06 -3.33
C PHE A 117 -2.90 -17.16 -3.34
N GLN A 118 -3.35 -17.56 -2.15
CA GLN A 118 -4.47 -18.47 -1.97
C GLN A 118 -5.54 -17.75 -1.16
N ILE A 119 -6.78 -17.80 -1.63
CA ILE A 119 -7.93 -17.33 -0.84
C ILE A 119 -8.00 -18.22 0.41
N PRO A 120 -7.97 -17.64 1.62
CA PRO A 120 -8.11 -18.41 2.85
C PRO A 120 -9.42 -19.22 2.86
N GLY A 121 -9.33 -20.51 3.19
CA GLY A 121 -10.45 -21.45 3.06
C GLY A 121 -11.61 -21.23 4.05
N ASP A 122 -11.41 -20.37 5.04
CA ASP A 122 -12.42 -19.89 5.98
C ASP A 122 -13.30 -18.78 5.39
N LEU A 123 -12.92 -18.17 4.26
CA LEU A 123 -13.70 -17.12 3.61
C LEU A 123 -14.76 -17.73 2.70
N LYS A 124 -15.97 -17.87 3.22
CA LYS A 124 -17.10 -18.49 2.50
C LYS A 124 -18.17 -17.49 2.16
N GLU A 125 -18.34 -16.47 2.99
CA GLU A 125 -19.36 -15.46 2.85
C GLU A 125 -18.75 -14.08 2.57
N MET A 126 -19.57 -13.19 2.01
CA MET A 126 -19.14 -11.81 1.78
C MET A 126 -18.70 -11.15 3.10
N ASN A 127 -19.36 -11.44 4.22
CA ASN A 127 -19.00 -10.90 5.53
C ASN A 127 -17.59 -11.31 5.97
N ASP A 128 -17.17 -12.55 5.68
CA ASP A 128 -15.82 -13.03 5.98
C ASP A 128 -14.78 -12.25 5.18
N VAL A 129 -15.06 -12.04 3.88
CA VAL A 129 -14.23 -11.24 2.98
C VAL A 129 -14.11 -9.81 3.51
N MET A 130 -15.22 -9.18 3.89
CA MET A 130 -15.20 -7.83 4.48
C MET A 130 -14.37 -7.77 5.76
N GLY A 131 -14.48 -8.78 6.62
CA GLY A 131 -13.66 -8.91 7.83
C GLY A 131 -12.16 -9.05 7.51
N TYR A 132 -11.83 -9.87 6.51
CA TYR A 132 -10.48 -10.07 6.02
C TYR A 132 -9.87 -8.77 5.46
N LEU A 133 -10.61 -8.04 4.62
CA LEU A 133 -10.16 -6.75 4.07
C LEU A 133 -9.96 -5.72 5.18
N LYS A 134 -10.92 -5.60 6.13
CA LYS A 134 -10.80 -4.70 7.30
C LYS A 134 -9.55 -4.99 8.12
N LYS A 135 -9.27 -6.27 8.38
CA LYS A 135 -8.07 -6.69 9.12
C LYS A 135 -6.80 -6.19 8.43
N TRP A 136 -6.64 -6.47 7.14
CA TRP A 136 -5.40 -6.11 6.43
C TRP A 136 -5.26 -4.61 6.16
N VAL A 137 -6.37 -3.89 5.95
CA VAL A 137 -6.37 -2.42 5.92
C VAL A 137 -5.89 -1.86 7.27
N SER A 138 -6.42 -2.37 8.38
CA SER A 138 -5.99 -1.96 9.72
C SER A 138 -4.51 -2.26 9.98
N MET A 139 -4.04 -3.45 9.59
CA MET A 139 -2.63 -3.84 9.75
C MET A 139 -1.69 -2.97 8.90
N SER A 140 -2.07 -2.67 7.65
CA SER A 140 -1.30 -1.77 6.79
C SER A 140 -1.09 -0.40 7.44
N ARG A 141 -2.17 0.21 7.94
CA ARG A 141 -2.10 1.52 8.62
C ARG A 141 -1.24 1.48 9.87
N GLU A 142 -1.34 0.40 10.65
CA GLU A 142 -0.51 0.23 11.84
C GLU A 142 0.98 0.08 11.46
N ASN A 143 1.29 -0.69 10.42
CA ASN A 143 2.65 -0.82 9.92
C ASN A 143 3.21 0.52 9.40
N LEU A 144 2.39 1.34 8.73
CA LEU A 144 2.80 2.69 8.32
C LEU A 144 3.18 3.57 9.51
N LYS A 145 2.36 3.59 10.57
CA LYS A 145 2.63 4.35 11.79
C LYS A 145 3.92 3.91 12.48
N GLN A 146 4.28 2.64 12.35
CA GLN A 146 5.50 2.07 12.91
C GLN A 146 6.72 2.21 11.98
N GLY A 147 6.59 2.87 10.82
CA GLY A 147 7.67 2.99 9.82
C GLY A 147 8.00 1.67 9.10
N LYS A 148 7.16 0.63 9.24
CA LYS A 148 7.32 -0.68 8.60
C LYS A 148 6.76 -0.67 7.18
N MET A 149 7.36 0.16 6.32
CA MET A 149 6.86 0.45 4.97
C MET A 149 6.70 -0.82 4.10
N ARG A 150 7.63 -1.77 4.20
CA ARG A 150 7.54 -3.05 3.49
C ARG A 150 6.30 -3.86 3.91
N ASP A 151 6.08 -3.99 5.21
CA ASP A 151 4.95 -4.76 5.75
C ASP A 151 3.62 -4.09 5.42
N ALA A 152 3.57 -2.75 5.48
CA ALA A 152 2.40 -1.98 5.05
C ALA A 152 2.04 -2.27 3.58
N VAL A 153 3.02 -2.25 2.67
CA VAL A 153 2.81 -2.58 1.26
C VAL A 153 2.37 -4.03 1.06
N LYS A 154 2.96 -4.98 1.79
CA LYS A 154 2.53 -6.39 1.75
C LYS A 154 1.06 -6.54 2.15
N ASP A 155 0.62 -5.80 3.16
CA ASP A 155 -0.75 -5.86 3.65
C ASP A 155 -1.73 -5.16 2.69
N MET A 156 -1.35 -4.02 2.11
CA MET A 156 -2.12 -3.39 1.02
C MET A 156 -2.26 -4.30 -0.19
N LEU A 157 -1.20 -5.03 -0.55
CA LEU A 157 -1.22 -5.94 -1.68
C LEU A 157 -2.18 -7.13 -1.46
N LYS A 158 -2.25 -7.67 -0.24
CA LYS A 158 -3.24 -8.71 0.10
C LYS A 158 -4.66 -8.20 -0.10
N VAL A 159 -4.95 -6.96 0.29
CA VAL A 159 -6.25 -6.32 0.07
C VAL A 159 -6.52 -6.19 -1.43
N ALA A 160 -5.57 -5.64 -2.18
CA ALA A 160 -5.73 -5.40 -3.61
C ALA A 160 -5.96 -6.70 -4.40
N ILE A 161 -5.18 -7.75 -4.13
CA ILE A 161 -5.32 -9.05 -4.78
C ILE A 161 -6.66 -9.69 -4.45
N MET A 162 -7.10 -9.62 -3.20
CA MET A 162 -8.39 -10.19 -2.80
C MET A 162 -9.57 -9.54 -3.55
N VAL A 163 -9.48 -8.25 -3.87
CA VAL A 163 -10.51 -7.53 -4.63
C VAL A 163 -10.54 -7.96 -6.11
N VAL A 164 -9.37 -8.22 -6.72
CA VAL A 164 -9.28 -8.59 -8.15
C VAL A 164 -9.31 -10.09 -8.40
N THR A 165 -9.16 -10.92 -7.36
CA THR A 165 -9.23 -12.37 -7.47
C THR A 165 -10.70 -12.80 -7.52
N PRO A 166 -11.15 -13.47 -8.59
CA PRO A 166 -12.50 -13.99 -8.64
C PRO A 166 -12.75 -14.99 -7.52
N MET A 167 -13.84 -14.80 -6.76
CA MET A 167 -14.33 -15.86 -5.88
C MET A 167 -15.17 -16.82 -6.71
N GLU A 168 -14.72 -18.06 -6.85
CA GLU A 168 -15.55 -19.12 -7.41
C GLU A 168 -16.74 -19.36 -6.46
N ARG A 169 -17.93 -18.84 -6.80
CA ARG A 169 -19.15 -19.37 -6.20
C ARG A 169 -19.30 -20.79 -6.72
N LYS A 170 -19.13 -21.78 -5.83
CA LYS A 170 -19.74 -23.08 -6.05
C LYS A 170 -21.25 -22.85 -6.05
N LEU A 171 -21.82 -22.72 -7.26
CA LEU A 171 -23.26 -22.78 -7.51
C LEU A 171 -23.77 -24.20 -7.23
#